data_AF-A0A7C2SM67-F1
#
_entry.id   AF-A0A7C2SM67-F1
#
_cell.length_a   1.000
_cell.length_b   1.000
_cell.length_c   1.000
_cell.angle_alpha   90.00
_cell.angle_beta   90.00
_cell.angle_gamma   90.00
#
_symmetry.space_group_name_H-M   'P 1'
#
loop_
_entity.id
_entity.type
_entity.pdbx_description
1 polymer ?
#
loop_
_entity_poly.entity_id
_entity_poly.type
_entity_poly.pdbx_seq_one_letter_code
_entity_poly.pdbx_strand_id
1 'polypeptide(L)'
;MKKLILFLVTLLFISCNNETKQTIELEDVPAWAKEAVWYQIFPERFHNADPLNDPQPIDMEGAWPYFVPEDWQVHPWTSDWYKLQPWEEATGRDFYGNANIRRYGGDLQGVIDKLDYLKDLGITAIYLNPIFEAPSLHKYDASMYHHVDNNFGPNPEKDREIWATEDPNDPSTWKWTSADSLFLKLIEEVHNRDMKIIIDGVFNHTGTQFWAFKDIVENQENSKYVDWYTVKTFDDPNT
;
A
#
# COMPACT_ATOMS: atom_id res chain seq x y z
N MET A 1 4.12 -23.44 90.53
CA MET A 1 4.58 -22.09 90.09
C MET A 1 5.25 -22.28 88.73
N LYS A 2 4.93 -21.66 87.60
CA LYS A 2 3.87 -20.77 87.10
C LYS A 2 3.63 -21.24 85.65
N LYS A 3 2.36 -21.33 85.22
CA LYS A 3 2.00 -21.51 83.80
C LYS A 3 2.33 -20.21 83.06
N LEU A 4 2.99 -20.30 81.91
CA LEU A 4 3.11 -19.18 80.98
C LEU A 4 2.45 -19.59 79.66
N ILE A 5 1.21 -19.13 79.49
CA ILE A 5 0.50 -19.09 78.22
C ILE A 5 0.74 -17.69 77.68
N LEU A 6 1.26 -17.55 76.45
CA LEU A 6 1.12 -16.28 75.73
C LEU A 6 1.09 -16.48 74.21
N PHE A 7 -0.13 -16.39 73.70
CA PHE A 7 -0.62 -15.93 72.38
C PHE A 7 0.33 -15.93 71.18
N LEU A 8 0.03 -16.82 70.23
CA LEU A 8 0.44 -16.70 68.83
C LEU A 8 -0.51 -15.70 68.14
N VAL A 9 -0.03 -14.51 67.79
CA VAL A 9 -0.76 -13.56 66.94
C VAL A 9 -0.34 -13.84 65.49
N THR A 10 -1.20 -14.52 64.74
CA THR A 10 -1.06 -14.66 63.29
C THR A 10 -1.45 -13.34 62.62
N LEU A 11 -0.46 -12.55 62.20
CA LEU A 11 -0.68 -11.48 61.24
C LEU A 11 -0.92 -12.10 59.86
N LEU A 12 -2.17 -12.07 59.40
CA LEU A 12 -2.53 -12.26 58.00
C LEU A 12 -2.01 -11.06 57.20
N PHE A 13 -0.85 -11.20 56.58
CA PHE A 13 -0.42 -10.30 55.52
C PHE A 13 -1.30 -10.56 54.30
N ILE A 14 -2.28 -9.70 54.08
CA ILE A 14 -2.98 -9.58 52.80
C ILE A 14 -1.93 -9.07 51.81
N SER A 15 -1.43 -9.98 50.97
CA SER A 15 -0.63 -9.61 49.81
C SER A 15 -1.51 -8.76 48.89
N CYS A 16 -1.30 -7.45 48.89
CA CYS A 16 -1.71 -6.62 47.77
C CYS A 16 -0.97 -7.16 46.54
N ASN A 17 -1.68 -7.83 45.64
CA ASN A 17 -1.20 -8.04 44.28
C ASN A 17 -1.02 -6.66 43.67
N ASN A 18 0.21 -6.15 43.70
CA ASN A 18 0.64 -5.18 42.73
C ASN A 18 0.60 -5.93 41.40
N GLU A 19 -0.47 -5.72 40.63
CA GLU A 19 -0.40 -5.95 39.19
C GLU A 19 0.73 -5.06 38.68
N THR A 20 1.92 -5.64 38.55
CA THR A 20 3.01 -5.07 37.78
C THR A 20 2.43 -4.83 36.40
N LYS A 21 2.11 -3.57 36.08
CA LYS A 21 2.00 -3.12 34.70
C LYS A 21 3.29 -3.57 34.02
N GLN A 22 3.17 -4.60 33.22
CA GLN A 22 4.24 -5.06 32.36
C GLN A 22 4.47 -3.93 31.37
N THR A 23 5.43 -3.06 31.68
CA THR A 23 6.04 -2.19 30.69
C THR A 23 6.68 -3.13 29.69
N ILE A 24 6.05 -3.27 28.53
CA ILE A 24 6.68 -3.89 27.36
C ILE A 24 7.83 -2.95 27.02
N GLU A 25 9.05 -3.31 27.44
CA GLU A 25 10.22 -2.61 26.93
C GLU A 25 10.29 -2.92 25.43
N LEU A 26 10.19 -1.87 24.61
CA LEU A 26 10.35 -1.92 23.15
C LEU A 26 11.85 -2.12 22.82
N GLU A 27 12.45 -3.21 23.31
CA GLU A 27 13.89 -3.48 23.21
C GLU A 27 14.35 -3.68 21.74
N ASP A 28 13.44 -4.05 20.84
CA ASP A 28 13.77 -4.44 19.46
C ASP A 28 13.40 -3.40 18.38
N VAL A 29 13.24 -2.11 18.73
CA VAL A 29 13.05 -1.07 17.70
C VAL A 29 14.41 -0.71 17.10
N PRO A 30 14.57 -0.76 15.75
CA PRO A 30 15.83 -0.41 15.10
C PRO A 30 16.33 0.97 15.54
N ALA A 31 17.57 1.03 16.05
CA ALA A 31 18.11 2.26 16.63
C ALA A 31 18.08 3.45 15.66
N TRP A 32 18.35 3.20 14.37
CA TRP A 32 18.31 4.22 13.32
C TRP A 32 16.94 4.90 13.20
N ALA A 33 15.84 4.21 13.51
CA ALA A 33 14.49 4.75 13.38
C ALA A 33 14.21 5.86 14.41
N LYS A 34 14.91 5.84 15.56
CA LYS A 34 14.81 6.88 16.60
C LYS A 34 15.47 8.20 16.17
N GLU A 35 16.42 8.12 15.25
CA GLU A 35 17.19 9.26 14.74
C GLU A 35 16.73 9.69 13.34
N ALA A 36 15.75 8.97 12.77
CA ALA A 36 15.31 9.19 11.41
C ALA A 36 14.50 10.48 11.26
N VAL A 37 14.84 11.26 10.22
CA VAL A 37 14.00 12.34 9.70
C VAL A 37 13.24 11.78 8.51
N TRP A 38 11.95 11.55 8.72
CA TRP A 38 11.08 10.87 7.76
C TRP A 38 10.54 11.84 6.71
N TYR A 39 10.44 11.36 5.48
CA TYR A 39 9.68 11.99 4.40
C TYR A 39 8.72 10.97 3.79
N GLN A 40 7.42 11.24 3.88
CA GLN A 40 6.41 10.40 3.24
C GLN A 40 6.22 10.84 1.79
N ILE A 41 6.23 9.86 0.89
CA ILE A 41 6.03 10.06 -0.55
C ILE A 41 4.79 9.29 -0.97
N PHE A 42 3.89 10.02 -1.61
CA PHE A 42 2.78 9.46 -2.39
C PHE A 42 3.22 9.41 -3.86
N PRO A 43 3.71 8.25 -4.38
CA PRO A 43 4.48 8.23 -5.63
C PRO A 43 3.74 8.83 -6.82
N GLU A 44 2.47 8.48 -6.97
CA GLU A 44 1.57 8.94 -8.06
C GLU A 44 1.44 10.47 -8.14
N ARG A 45 1.83 11.22 -7.10
CA ARG A 45 1.76 12.69 -7.02
C ARG A 45 3.08 13.38 -6.68
N PHE A 46 4.17 12.64 -6.60
CA PHE A 46 5.44 13.22 -6.15
C PHE A 46 6.20 13.87 -7.31
N HIS A 47 6.46 13.11 -8.37
CA HIS A 47 7.12 13.59 -9.58
C HIS A 47 6.89 12.59 -10.72
N ASN A 48 6.47 13.10 -11.88
CA ASN A 48 6.41 12.33 -13.12
C ASN A 48 7.71 12.56 -13.90
N ALA A 49 8.51 11.52 -14.07
CA ALA A 49 9.74 11.53 -14.84
C ALA A 49 9.64 10.74 -16.14
N ASP A 50 8.68 9.82 -16.27
CA ASP A 50 8.48 9.00 -17.46
C ASP A 50 7.02 9.03 -17.96
N PRO A 51 6.63 10.01 -18.79
CA PRO A 51 5.26 10.08 -19.31
C PRO A 51 4.82 8.88 -20.17
N LEU A 52 5.73 7.96 -20.52
CA LEU A 52 5.38 6.76 -21.27
C LEU A 52 4.71 5.69 -20.40
N ASN A 53 4.83 5.78 -19.07
CA ASN A 53 4.16 4.90 -18.12
C ASN A 53 2.94 5.55 -17.44
N ASP A 54 2.55 6.74 -17.89
CA ASP A 54 1.37 7.43 -17.36
C ASP A 54 0.13 6.53 -17.41
N PRO A 55 -0.69 6.52 -16.33
CA PRO A 55 -1.87 5.67 -16.27
C PRO A 55 -2.84 5.88 -17.43
N GLN A 56 -3.36 4.78 -17.96
CA GLN A 56 -4.39 4.75 -18.98
C GLN A 56 -5.73 4.28 -18.38
N PRO A 57 -6.86 4.49 -19.07
CA PRO A 57 -8.17 4.04 -18.59
C PRO A 57 -8.23 2.55 -18.22
N ILE A 58 -7.48 1.70 -18.94
CA ILE A 58 -7.42 0.25 -18.66
C ILE A 58 -6.78 -0.04 -17.31
N ASP A 59 -5.79 0.76 -16.88
CA ASP A 59 -5.10 0.56 -15.60
C ASP A 59 -5.98 0.96 -14.41
N MET A 60 -7.13 1.61 -14.65
CA MET A 60 -8.06 2.05 -13.62
C MET A 60 -9.27 1.10 -13.47
N GLU A 61 -9.33 0.03 -14.25
CA GLU A 61 -10.45 -0.91 -14.24
C GLU A 61 -10.62 -1.56 -12.84
N GLY A 62 -11.82 -1.43 -12.27
CA GLY A 62 -12.12 -1.93 -10.93
C GLY A 62 -11.78 -0.97 -9.78
N ALA A 63 -11.15 0.17 -10.05
CA ALA A 63 -10.99 1.22 -9.04
C ALA A 63 -12.31 1.94 -8.78
N TRP A 64 -12.58 2.35 -7.54
CA TRP A 64 -13.67 3.30 -7.24
C TRP A 64 -13.44 4.60 -8.02
N PRO A 65 -14.46 5.21 -8.67
CA PRO A 65 -15.91 4.95 -8.57
C PRO A 65 -16.48 3.92 -9.57
N TYR A 66 -15.66 2.99 -10.06
CA TYR A 66 -16.01 1.93 -11.00
C TYR A 66 -16.46 2.42 -12.38
N PHE A 67 -15.97 3.59 -12.78
CA PHE A 67 -16.08 4.09 -14.15
C PHE A 67 -14.90 5.02 -14.47
N VAL A 68 -14.57 5.11 -15.75
CA VAL A 68 -13.62 6.09 -16.30
C VAL A 68 -14.37 6.88 -17.38
N PRO A 69 -14.38 8.23 -17.33
CA PRO A 69 -14.99 9.06 -18.37
C PRO A 69 -14.38 8.82 -19.77
N GLU A 70 -15.17 8.97 -20.84
CA GLU A 70 -14.73 8.70 -22.22
C GLU A 70 -13.54 9.59 -22.65
N ASP A 71 -13.57 10.88 -22.33
CA ASP A 71 -12.51 11.85 -22.64
C ASP A 71 -11.49 12.02 -21.49
N TRP A 72 -11.35 11.03 -20.62
CA TRP A 72 -10.45 11.10 -19.49
C TRP A 72 -8.99 11.30 -19.95
N GLN A 73 -8.28 12.18 -19.24
CA GLN A 73 -6.87 12.48 -19.49
C GLN A 73 -6.13 12.64 -18.16
N VAL A 74 -4.83 12.35 -18.18
CA VAL A 74 -3.90 12.67 -17.09
C VAL A 74 -4.04 14.14 -16.73
N HIS A 75 -4.16 14.39 -15.43
CA HIS A 75 -4.38 15.72 -14.89
C HIS A 75 -3.10 16.55 -15.06
N PRO A 76 -3.19 17.79 -15.57
CA PRO A 76 -2.03 18.64 -15.76
C PRO A 76 -1.39 18.99 -14.42
N TRP A 77 -0.07 18.79 -14.31
CA TRP A 77 0.70 19.25 -13.15
C TRP A 77 0.56 20.76 -12.97
N THR A 78 0.60 21.22 -11.71
CA THR A 78 0.49 22.65 -11.31
C THR A 78 -0.83 23.34 -11.63
N SER A 79 -1.84 22.60 -12.10
CA SER A 79 -3.20 23.12 -12.27
C SER A 79 -3.82 23.53 -10.93
N ASP A 80 -4.87 24.35 -10.98
CA ASP A 80 -5.68 24.62 -9.80
C ASP A 80 -6.38 23.34 -9.35
N TRP A 81 -6.04 22.90 -8.14
CA TRP A 81 -6.53 21.66 -7.55
C TRP A 81 -8.06 21.60 -7.45
N TYR A 82 -8.76 22.70 -7.25
CA TYR A 82 -10.22 22.69 -7.12
C TYR A 82 -10.95 22.95 -8.43
N LYS A 83 -10.23 23.39 -9.47
CA LYS A 83 -10.81 23.60 -10.79
C LYS A 83 -11.01 22.25 -11.47
N LEU A 84 -12.21 22.06 -12.02
CA LEU A 84 -12.56 20.89 -12.81
C LEU A 84 -11.95 21.01 -14.21
N GLN A 85 -11.42 19.92 -14.74
CA GLN A 85 -11.07 19.77 -16.15
C GLN A 85 -12.35 19.54 -16.98
N PRO A 86 -12.33 19.78 -18.30
CA PRO A 86 -13.50 19.58 -19.16
C PRO A 86 -14.13 18.17 -19.03
N TRP A 87 -13.31 17.13 -18.93
CA TRP A 87 -13.80 15.75 -18.73
C TRP A 87 -14.44 15.54 -17.35
N GLU A 88 -14.01 16.28 -16.33
CA GLU A 88 -14.58 16.24 -14.98
C GLU A 88 -15.93 16.94 -14.94
N GLU A 89 -16.07 18.08 -15.64
CA GLU A 89 -17.35 18.78 -15.77
C GLU A 89 -18.39 17.91 -16.47
N ALA A 90 -17.97 17.14 -17.49
CA ALA A 90 -18.82 16.23 -18.24
C ALA A 90 -19.40 15.09 -17.38
N THR A 91 -18.78 14.73 -16.25
CA THR A 91 -19.34 13.71 -15.34
C THR A 91 -20.55 14.21 -14.55
N GLY A 92 -20.77 15.53 -14.49
CA GLY A 92 -21.78 16.17 -13.66
C GLY A 92 -21.52 16.06 -12.16
N ARG A 93 -20.33 15.60 -11.75
CA ARG A 93 -19.91 15.48 -10.35
C ARG A 93 -19.09 16.68 -9.92
N ASP A 94 -19.07 16.95 -8.62
CA ASP A 94 -18.19 17.94 -8.05
C ASP A 94 -16.73 17.43 -7.95
N PHE A 95 -15.87 18.24 -7.32
CA PHE A 95 -14.48 17.86 -7.08
C PHE A 95 -14.36 16.51 -6.35
N TYR A 96 -15.14 16.27 -5.29
CA TYR A 96 -15.03 15.06 -4.48
C TYR A 96 -15.48 13.81 -5.24
N GLY A 97 -16.45 13.95 -6.15
CA GLY A 97 -16.86 12.87 -7.04
C GLY A 97 -15.84 12.51 -8.13
N ASN A 98 -14.92 13.42 -8.48
CA ASN A 98 -13.92 13.20 -9.54
C ASN A 98 -12.49 12.96 -9.00
N ALA A 99 -12.18 13.37 -7.77
CA ALA A 99 -10.80 13.38 -7.24
C ALA A 99 -10.09 12.01 -7.31
N ASN A 100 -10.82 10.92 -7.10
CA ASN A 100 -10.28 9.54 -7.19
C ASN A 100 -10.06 9.05 -8.63
N ILE A 101 -10.57 9.77 -9.62
CA ILE A 101 -10.38 9.46 -11.05
C ILE A 101 -9.14 10.21 -11.58
N ARG A 102 -8.70 11.29 -10.93
CA ARG A 102 -7.49 12.00 -11.34
C ARG A 102 -6.26 11.09 -11.25
N ARG A 103 -5.39 11.20 -12.25
CA ARG A 103 -4.01 10.66 -12.25
C ARG A 103 -3.08 11.77 -12.73
N TYR A 104 -1.83 11.73 -12.29
CA TYR A 104 -0.78 12.70 -12.60
C TYR A 104 0.48 11.99 -13.15
N GLY A 105 0.54 10.66 -13.05
CA GLY A 105 1.64 9.87 -13.62
C GLY A 105 2.93 9.95 -12.80
N GLY A 106 2.84 10.25 -11.51
CA GLY A 106 4.03 10.17 -10.67
C GLY A 106 4.55 8.74 -10.56
N ASP A 107 5.86 8.56 -10.64
CA ASP A 107 6.51 7.26 -10.84
C ASP A 107 7.78 7.09 -9.99
N LEU A 108 8.38 5.89 -9.98
CA LEU A 108 9.58 5.62 -9.18
C LEU A 108 10.84 6.28 -9.74
N GLN A 109 10.93 6.53 -11.06
CA GLN A 109 12.03 7.27 -11.65
C GLN A 109 11.99 8.73 -11.16
N GLY A 110 10.82 9.31 -10.99
CA GLY A 110 10.62 10.61 -10.40
C GLY A 110 11.03 10.68 -8.93
N VAL A 111 10.83 9.60 -8.17
CA VAL A 111 11.40 9.50 -6.82
C VAL A 111 12.93 9.49 -6.87
N ILE A 112 13.53 8.66 -7.74
CA ILE A 112 14.99 8.58 -7.94
C ILE A 112 15.57 9.96 -8.28
N ASP A 113 14.95 10.68 -9.23
CA ASP A 113 15.40 12.00 -9.70
C ASP A 113 15.38 13.08 -8.61
N LYS A 114 14.64 12.87 -7.53
CA LYS A 114 14.51 13.80 -6.39
C LYS A 114 15.24 13.35 -5.14
N LEU A 115 15.96 12.23 -5.15
CA LEU A 115 16.69 11.78 -3.97
C LEU A 115 17.76 12.78 -3.50
N ASP A 116 18.41 13.50 -4.42
CA ASP A 116 19.38 14.55 -4.06
C ASP A 116 18.68 15.74 -3.38
N TYR A 117 17.49 16.13 -3.84
CA TYR A 117 16.67 17.13 -3.16
C TYR A 117 16.31 16.71 -1.73
N LEU A 118 15.90 15.45 -1.54
CA LEU A 118 15.58 14.93 -0.20
C LEU A 118 16.80 14.89 0.70
N LYS A 119 17.95 14.49 0.17
CA LYS A 119 19.23 14.49 0.89
C LYS A 119 19.64 15.89 1.32
N ASP A 120 19.56 16.87 0.41
CA ASP A 120 19.89 18.27 0.68
C ASP A 120 18.96 18.89 1.73
N LEU A 121 17.69 18.46 1.77
CA LEU A 121 16.73 18.84 2.81
C LEU A 121 17.07 18.25 4.19
N GLY A 122 17.92 17.21 4.26
CA GLY A 122 18.32 16.52 5.49
C GLY A 122 17.45 15.32 5.85
N ILE A 123 16.70 14.77 4.89
CA ILE A 123 15.91 13.55 5.08
C ILE A 123 16.86 12.35 5.23
N THR A 124 16.52 11.43 6.14
CA THR A 124 17.30 10.20 6.38
C THR A 124 16.49 8.93 6.21
N ALA A 125 15.16 9.03 6.09
CA ALA A 125 14.30 7.89 5.80
C ALA A 125 13.08 8.30 4.95
N ILE A 126 12.75 7.46 3.97
CA ILE A 126 11.59 7.61 3.09
C ILE A 126 10.53 6.59 3.48
N TYR A 127 9.28 7.02 3.52
CA TYR A 127 8.12 6.15 3.59
C TYR A 127 7.34 6.27 2.29
N LEU A 128 7.27 5.18 1.52
CA LEU A 128 6.41 5.11 0.34
C LEU A 128 5.00 4.65 0.76
N ASN A 129 3.98 5.41 0.35
CA ASN A 129 2.62 4.88 0.22
C ASN A 129 2.61 3.61 -0.66
N PRO A 130 1.50 2.83 -0.69
CA PRO A 130 1.50 1.53 -1.35
C PRO A 130 1.97 1.58 -2.80
N ILE A 131 2.82 0.61 -3.16
CA ILE A 131 3.46 0.54 -4.48
C ILE A 131 3.14 -0.74 -5.25
N PHE A 132 2.43 -1.68 -4.64
CA PHE A 132 2.05 -2.90 -5.32
C PHE A 132 0.95 -2.63 -6.35
N GLU A 133 0.90 -3.47 -7.37
CA GLU A 133 -0.04 -3.35 -8.48
C GLU A 133 -1.48 -3.22 -8.00
N ALA A 134 -2.12 -2.13 -8.41
CA ALA A 134 -3.47 -1.78 -7.99
C ALA A 134 -4.14 -0.76 -8.93
N PRO A 135 -5.45 -0.89 -9.20
CA PRO A 135 -6.14 0.02 -10.11
C PRO A 135 -6.30 1.48 -9.61
N SER A 136 -6.40 1.67 -8.30
CA SER A 136 -6.55 3.01 -7.74
C SER A 136 -5.24 3.81 -7.79
N LEU A 137 -5.38 5.14 -7.70
CA LEU A 137 -4.23 6.03 -7.56
C LEU A 137 -3.47 5.85 -6.23
N HIS A 138 -4.13 5.31 -5.20
CA HIS A 138 -3.58 5.19 -3.84
C HIS A 138 -3.09 3.78 -3.51
N LYS A 139 -3.46 2.78 -4.32
CA LYS A 139 -2.95 1.42 -4.29
C LYS A 139 -3.16 0.64 -3.00
N TYR A 140 -4.19 1.01 -2.24
CA TYR A 140 -4.64 0.26 -1.05
C TYR A 140 -5.53 -0.94 -1.42
N ASP A 141 -5.92 -1.04 -2.69
CA ASP A 141 -6.75 -2.06 -3.31
C ASP A 141 -5.90 -2.96 -4.22
N ALA A 142 -4.80 -3.48 -3.67
CA ALA A 142 -3.86 -4.34 -4.40
C ALA A 142 -4.59 -5.45 -5.17
N SER A 143 -4.22 -5.64 -6.44
CA SER A 143 -4.65 -6.77 -7.28
C SER A 143 -3.64 -7.94 -7.19
N MET A 144 -2.40 -7.64 -6.83
CA MET A 144 -1.35 -8.60 -6.50
C MET A 144 -0.28 -7.94 -5.61
N TYR A 145 0.43 -8.75 -4.81
CA TYR A 145 1.48 -8.25 -3.90
C TYR A 145 2.90 -8.60 -4.36
N HIS A 146 3.03 -9.46 -5.37
CA HIS A 146 4.34 -9.94 -5.83
C HIS A 146 4.97 -9.06 -6.92
N HIS A 147 4.27 -8.01 -7.37
CA HIS A 147 4.77 -7.01 -8.30
C HIS A 147 4.50 -5.58 -7.83
N VAL A 148 5.46 -4.70 -8.11
CA VAL A 148 5.29 -3.25 -8.13
C VAL A 148 4.35 -2.86 -9.27
N ASP A 149 3.57 -1.81 -9.06
CA ASP A 149 2.62 -1.32 -10.04
C ASP A 149 3.28 -0.96 -11.36
N ASN A 150 2.65 -1.37 -12.45
CA ASN A 150 3.22 -1.20 -13.78
C ASN A 150 3.40 0.27 -14.17
N ASN A 151 2.52 1.18 -13.74
CA ASN A 151 2.62 2.63 -14.00
C ASN A 151 3.73 3.30 -13.18
N PHE A 152 4.30 2.59 -12.21
CA PHE A 152 5.47 3.04 -11.45
C PHE A 152 6.79 2.58 -12.09
N GLY A 153 6.72 1.70 -13.10
CA GLY A 153 7.84 1.17 -13.88
C GLY A 153 7.87 1.67 -15.33
N PRO A 154 8.96 1.43 -16.07
CA PRO A 154 9.16 2.03 -17.39
C PRO A 154 8.42 1.35 -18.54
N ASN A 155 7.80 0.18 -18.34
CA ASN A 155 7.14 -0.54 -19.43
C ASN A 155 5.89 -1.31 -18.97
N PRO A 156 4.75 -0.61 -18.82
CA PRO A 156 3.54 -1.24 -18.29
C PRO A 156 2.98 -2.39 -19.15
N GLU A 157 3.08 -2.26 -20.47
CA GLU A 157 2.60 -3.27 -21.42
C GLU A 157 3.37 -4.58 -21.26
N LYS A 158 4.71 -4.52 -21.23
CA LYS A 158 5.55 -5.69 -21.03
C LYS A 158 5.37 -6.32 -19.65
N ASP A 159 5.15 -5.50 -18.62
CA ASP A 159 4.93 -6.01 -17.27
C ASP A 159 3.63 -6.83 -17.21
N ARG A 160 2.57 -6.38 -17.89
CA ARG A 160 1.33 -7.17 -18.08
C ARG A 160 1.56 -8.47 -18.85
N GLU A 161 2.38 -8.46 -19.89
CA GLU A 161 2.74 -9.69 -20.63
C GLU A 161 3.42 -10.72 -19.72
N ILE A 162 4.27 -10.26 -18.80
CA ILE A 162 4.94 -11.12 -17.83
C ILE A 162 3.90 -11.76 -16.90
N TRP A 163 3.04 -10.95 -16.26
CA TRP A 163 2.01 -11.42 -15.33
C TRP A 163 1.09 -12.47 -15.96
N ALA A 164 0.73 -12.28 -17.23
CA ALA A 164 -0.12 -13.22 -17.96
C ALA A 164 0.51 -14.62 -18.12
N THR A 165 1.81 -14.77 -17.87
CA THR A 165 2.52 -16.05 -17.92
C THR A 165 2.71 -16.71 -16.56
N GLU A 166 2.27 -16.08 -15.49
CA GLU A 166 2.49 -16.52 -14.12
C GLU A 166 1.26 -17.23 -13.53
N ASP A 167 1.52 -18.09 -12.54
CA ASP A 167 0.51 -18.53 -11.59
C ASP A 167 0.72 -17.78 -10.27
N PRO A 168 -0.24 -16.94 -9.83
CA PRO A 168 -0.15 -16.25 -8.54
C PRO A 168 0.01 -17.18 -7.33
N ASN A 169 -0.27 -18.48 -7.47
CA ASN A 169 -0.10 -19.48 -6.41
C ASN A 169 1.25 -20.21 -6.45
N ASP A 170 2.01 -20.08 -7.54
CA ASP A 170 3.30 -20.75 -7.71
C ASP A 170 4.42 -19.72 -7.90
N PRO A 171 5.11 -19.33 -6.81
CA PRO A 171 6.23 -18.40 -6.87
C PRO A 171 7.38 -18.84 -7.78
N SER A 172 7.47 -20.11 -8.16
CA SER A 172 8.48 -20.57 -9.12
C SER A 172 8.21 -20.10 -10.55
N THR A 173 6.99 -19.65 -10.83
CA THR A 173 6.59 -19.08 -12.13
C THR A 173 6.87 -17.58 -12.24
N TRP A 174 7.02 -16.89 -11.10
CA TRP A 174 7.14 -15.44 -11.04
C TRP A 174 8.44 -14.94 -11.68
N LYS A 175 8.36 -13.82 -12.39
CA LYS A 175 9.48 -13.19 -13.10
C LYS A 175 9.55 -11.72 -12.78
N TRP A 176 10.76 -11.21 -12.60
CA TRP A 176 10.98 -9.79 -12.39
C TRP A 176 10.43 -8.95 -13.55
N THR A 177 9.60 -7.98 -13.21
CA THR A 177 9.09 -6.96 -14.14
C THR A 177 10.07 -5.79 -14.26
N SER A 178 9.77 -4.89 -15.20
CA SER A 178 10.48 -3.64 -15.34
C SER A 178 10.26 -2.72 -14.12
N ALA A 179 9.05 -2.66 -13.58
CA ALA A 179 8.71 -1.93 -12.36
C ALA A 179 9.46 -2.47 -11.14
N ASP A 180 9.50 -3.79 -10.93
CA ASP A 180 10.23 -4.39 -9.82
C ASP A 180 11.73 -4.07 -9.88
N SER A 181 12.30 -4.18 -11.09
CA SER A 181 13.72 -3.87 -11.32
C SER A 181 14.02 -2.40 -11.02
N LEU A 182 13.12 -1.48 -11.37
CA LEU A 182 13.26 -0.07 -11.05
C LEU A 182 13.14 0.20 -9.54
N PHE A 183 12.27 -0.53 -8.84
CA PHE A 183 12.16 -0.42 -7.39
C PHE A 183 13.43 -0.91 -6.67
N LEU A 184 14.03 -2.01 -7.13
CA LEU A 184 15.34 -2.45 -6.61
C LEU A 184 16.42 -1.38 -6.81
N LYS A 185 16.44 -0.72 -7.97
CA LYS A 185 17.33 0.42 -8.24
C LYS A 185 17.03 1.60 -7.31
N LEU A 186 15.76 1.92 -7.04
CA LEU A 186 15.41 2.97 -6.08
C LEU A 186 15.95 2.65 -4.68
N ILE A 187 15.80 1.41 -4.21
CA ILE A 187 16.34 0.98 -2.90
C ILE A 187 17.87 1.18 -2.87
N GLU A 188 18.57 0.76 -3.92
CA GLU A 188 20.02 0.95 -4.05
C GLU A 188 20.40 2.45 -4.00
N GLU A 189 19.73 3.29 -4.77
CA GLU A 189 19.99 4.73 -4.84
C GLU A 189 19.68 5.47 -3.53
N VAL A 190 18.67 5.03 -2.79
CA VAL A 190 18.37 5.53 -1.44
C VAL A 190 19.50 5.15 -0.47
N HIS A 191 19.94 3.89 -0.50
CA HIS A 191 21.02 3.43 0.38
C HIS A 191 22.37 4.08 0.04
N ASN A 192 22.66 4.35 -1.24
CA ASN A 192 23.85 5.09 -1.69
C ASN A 192 23.90 6.52 -1.13
N ARG A 193 22.79 7.03 -0.60
CA ARG A 193 22.68 8.34 0.04
C ARG A 193 22.61 8.27 1.57
N ASP A 194 22.94 7.11 2.15
CA ASP A 194 22.83 6.82 3.58
C ASP A 194 21.41 7.01 4.15
N MET A 195 20.39 6.97 3.28
CA MET A 195 18.98 7.04 3.66
C MET A 195 18.39 5.63 3.81
N LYS A 196 17.25 5.52 4.49
CA LYS A 196 16.43 4.30 4.58
C LYS A 196 15.16 4.44 3.77
N ILE A 197 14.55 3.32 3.39
CA ILE A 197 13.26 3.27 2.74
C ILE A 197 12.39 2.20 3.38
N ILE A 198 11.12 2.52 3.61
CA ILE A 198 10.08 1.57 3.98
C ILE A 198 8.91 1.72 3.00
N ILE A 199 8.13 0.65 2.88
CA ILE A 199 6.93 0.59 2.05
C ILE A 199 5.70 0.31 2.91
N ASP A 200 4.53 0.72 2.42
CA ASP A 200 3.24 0.39 3.03
C ASP A 200 2.84 -1.07 2.75
N GLY A 201 2.52 -1.81 3.82
CA GLY A 201 2.11 -3.21 3.78
C GLY A 201 0.61 -3.37 4.02
N VAL A 202 -0.17 -3.37 2.94
CA VAL A 202 -1.65 -3.41 3.01
C VAL A 202 -2.16 -4.85 3.14
N PHE A 203 -1.96 -5.48 4.29
CA PHE A 203 -2.28 -6.91 4.48
C PHE A 203 -3.68 -7.19 5.03
N ASN A 204 -4.40 -6.17 5.48
CA ASN A 204 -5.73 -6.34 6.06
C ASN A 204 -6.79 -6.67 5.00
N HIS A 205 -6.64 -6.18 3.78
CA HIS A 205 -7.62 -6.29 2.70
C HIS A 205 -6.94 -6.17 1.34
N THR A 206 -7.65 -6.60 0.30
CA THR A 206 -7.26 -6.56 -1.11
C THR A 206 -8.32 -5.81 -1.94
N GLY A 207 -7.99 -5.47 -3.18
CA GLY A 207 -8.93 -4.89 -4.13
C GLY A 207 -9.87 -5.93 -4.77
N THR A 208 -10.92 -5.46 -5.44
CA THR A 208 -11.86 -6.33 -6.17
C THR A 208 -11.22 -7.01 -7.39
N GLN A 209 -10.10 -6.47 -7.88
CA GLN A 209 -9.31 -7.09 -8.95
C GLN A 209 -8.30 -8.12 -8.44
N PHE A 210 -8.21 -8.36 -7.14
CA PHE A 210 -7.30 -9.36 -6.60
C PHE A 210 -7.66 -10.75 -7.12
N TRP A 211 -6.68 -11.47 -7.66
CA TRP A 211 -6.89 -12.73 -8.38
C TRP A 211 -7.68 -13.76 -7.56
N ALA A 212 -7.40 -13.89 -6.26
CA ALA A 212 -8.11 -14.81 -5.38
C ALA A 212 -9.56 -14.38 -5.13
N PHE A 213 -9.81 -13.06 -5.06
CA PHE A 213 -11.16 -12.53 -4.91
C PHE A 213 -11.99 -12.77 -6.18
N LYS A 214 -11.39 -12.58 -7.37
CA LYS A 214 -12.04 -12.88 -8.66
C LYS A 214 -12.42 -14.36 -8.77
N ASP A 215 -11.54 -15.28 -8.34
CA ASP A 215 -11.85 -16.71 -8.30
C ASP A 215 -13.04 -17.03 -7.39
N ILE A 216 -13.19 -16.34 -6.24
CA ILE A 216 -14.37 -16.47 -5.37
C ILE A 216 -15.64 -15.94 -6.05
N VAL A 217 -15.56 -14.81 -6.74
CA VAL A 217 -16.71 -14.26 -7.48
C VAL A 217 -17.17 -15.24 -8.57
N GLU A 218 -16.23 -15.88 -9.27
CA GLU A 218 -16.53 -16.82 -10.35
C GLU A 218 -17.02 -18.19 -9.84
N ASN A 219 -16.40 -18.73 -8.79
CA ASN A 219 -16.64 -20.11 -8.34
C ASN A 219 -17.49 -20.22 -7.07
N GLN A 220 -17.83 -19.09 -6.44
CA GLN A 220 -18.61 -19.00 -5.21
C GLN A 220 -18.07 -19.94 -4.10
N GLU A 221 -18.91 -20.77 -3.47
CA GLU A 221 -18.52 -21.71 -2.42
C GLU A 221 -17.49 -22.76 -2.88
N ASN A 222 -17.33 -22.95 -4.19
CA ASN A 222 -16.41 -23.92 -4.76
C ASN A 222 -14.98 -23.35 -4.96
N SER A 223 -14.78 -22.06 -4.72
CA SER A 223 -13.46 -21.44 -4.79
C SER A 223 -12.50 -22.06 -3.78
N LYS A 224 -11.26 -22.28 -4.21
CA LYS A 224 -10.18 -22.73 -3.32
C LYS A 224 -9.75 -21.65 -2.32
N TYR A 225 -10.14 -20.40 -2.56
CA TYR A 225 -9.74 -19.23 -1.78
C TYR A 225 -10.87 -18.70 -0.90
N VAL A 226 -12.01 -19.38 -0.84
CA VAL A 226 -13.18 -18.93 -0.07
C VAL A 226 -12.86 -18.58 1.38
N ASP A 227 -11.99 -19.37 2.02
CA ASP A 227 -11.57 -19.19 3.42
C ASP A 227 -10.56 -18.04 3.62
N TRP A 228 -10.08 -17.39 2.55
CA TRP A 228 -9.22 -16.19 2.66
C TRP A 228 -10.04 -14.94 3.03
N TYR A 229 -11.36 -14.97 2.84
CA TYR A 229 -12.24 -13.83 3.06
C TYR A 229 -13.38 -14.17 4.02
N THR A 230 -13.95 -13.14 4.64
CA THR A 230 -15.20 -13.29 5.40
C THR A 230 -16.39 -13.09 4.47
N VAL A 231 -16.83 -14.18 3.83
CA VAL A 231 -18.02 -14.15 2.95
C VAL A 231 -19.29 -14.19 3.78
N LYS A 232 -20.19 -13.21 3.60
CA LYS A 232 -21.49 -13.16 4.29
C LYS A 232 -22.59 -13.90 3.55
N THR A 233 -22.64 -13.71 2.24
CA THR A 233 -23.64 -14.27 1.32
C THR A 233 -22.99 -14.40 -0.05
N PHE A 234 -23.25 -15.50 -0.72
CA PHE A 234 -22.94 -15.65 -2.14
C PHE A 234 -24.11 -15.16 -3.00
N ASP A 235 -23.84 -14.96 -4.28
CA ASP A 235 -24.84 -14.50 -5.24
C ASP A 235 -25.86 -15.62 -5.51
N ASP A 236 -27.15 -15.28 -5.46
CA ASP A 236 -28.21 -16.22 -5.85
C ASP A 236 -28.54 -15.96 -7.32
N PRO A 237 -28.20 -16.88 -8.24
CA PRO A 237 -28.47 -16.68 -9.67
C PRO A 237 -29.97 -16.58 -10.02
N ASN A 238 -30.87 -16.78 -9.05
CA ASN A 238 -32.31 -16.62 -9.21
C ASN A 238 -32.85 -15.26 -8.74
N THR A 239 -32.01 -14.36 -8.21
CA THR A 239 -32.39 -13.00 -7.78
C THR A 239 -31.89 -11.94 -8.73
#